data_AF-A0A943DN45-F1
#
_entry.id   AF-A0A943DN45-F1
#
_cell.length_a   1.000
_cell.length_b   1.000
_cell.length_c   1.000
_cell.angle_alpha   90.00
_cell.angle_beta   90.00
_cell.angle_gamma   90.00
#
_symmetry.space_group_name_H-M   'P 1'
#
loop_
_entity.id
_entity.type
_entity.pdbx_description
1 polymer ?
#
loop_
_entity_poly.entity_id
_entity_poly.type
_entity_poly.pdbx_seq_one_letter_code
_entity_poly.pdbx_strand_id
1 'polypeptide(L)' 'MMKKQQINKALKSDTPINSLYSLIPNNKMQAFKKFAARFGFTEERIKTVLENEKR' A
#
# COMPACT_ATOMS: atom_id res chain seq x y z
N MET A 1 -3.20 12.28 -11.33
CA MET A 1 -1.93 11.55 -11.49
C MET A 1 -1.10 11.82 -10.24
N MET A 2 -0.57 10.79 -9.56
CA MET A 2 0.24 11.04 -8.36
C MET A 2 1.48 11.85 -8.71
N LYS A 3 1.75 12.90 -7.94
CA LYS A 3 2.95 13.72 -8.15
C LYS A 3 4.15 12.88 -7.70
N LYS A 4 5.16 12.72 -8.55
CA LYS A 4 6.43 12.01 -8.27
C LYS A 4 7.01 12.33 -6.87
N GLN A 5 6.81 13.57 -6.40
CA GLN A 5 7.18 14.01 -5.05
C GLN A 5 6.46 13.27 -3.91
N GLN A 6 5.17 12.96 -4.05
CA GLN A 6 4.40 12.24 -3.02
C GLN A 6 4.89 10.79 -2.89
N ILE A 7 5.17 10.14 -4.03
CA ILE A 7 5.73 8.79 -4.05
C ILE A 7 7.12 8.79 -3.40
N ASN A 8 7.98 9.75 -3.77
CA ASN A 8 9.31 9.87 -3.16
C ASN A 8 9.26 10.17 -1.66
N LYS A 9 8.28 10.94 -1.19
CA LYS A 9 8.08 11.20 0.24
C LYS A 9 7.62 9.93 0.97
N ALA A 10 6.68 9.19 0.39
CA ALA A 10 6.20 7.93 0.96
C ALA A 10 7.33 6.90 1.06
N LEU A 11 8.20 6.78 0.04
CA LEU A 11 9.35 5.87 0.06
C LEU A 11 10.40 6.20 1.13
N LYS A 12 10.48 7.46 1.57
CA LYS A 12 11.45 7.93 2.56
C LYS A 12 10.88 8.07 3.97
N SER A 13 9.62 7.72 4.18
CA SER A 13 9.02 7.80 5.51
C SER A 13 9.52 6.67 6.41
N ASP A 14 9.25 6.78 7.71
CA ASP A 14 9.54 5.70 8.66
C ASP A 14 8.65 4.45 8.44
N THR A 15 7.63 4.56 7.58
CA THR A 15 6.70 3.48 7.22
C THR A 15 6.35 3.51 5.74
N PRO A 16 7.31 3.16 4.86
CA PRO A 16 7.13 3.28 3.42
C PRO A 16 5.99 2.45 2.84
N ILE A 17 5.72 1.25 3.36
CA ILE A 17 4.64 0.35 2.94
C ILE A 17 3.28 0.96 3.27
N ASN A 18 3.03 1.37 4.51
CA ASN A 18 1.79 2.06 4.91
C ASN A 18 1.62 3.36 4.13
N SER A 19 2.70 4.12 3.96
CA SER A 19 2.67 5.39 3.24
C SER A 19 2.28 5.18 1.77
N LEU A 20 2.89 4.21 1.08
CA LEU A 20 2.54 3.88 -0.30
C LEU A 20 1.13 3.28 -0.43
N TYR A 21 0.71 2.42 0.50
CA TYR A 21 -0.62 1.84 0.52
C TYR A 21 -1.69 2.93 0.65
N SER A 22 -1.47 3.92 1.51
CA SER A 22 -2.39 5.06 1.70
C SER A 22 -2.56 5.94 0.45
N LEU A 23 -1.59 5.91 -0.46
CA LEU A 23 -1.68 6.67 -1.69
C LEU A 23 -2.67 6.04 -2.68
N ILE A 24 -2.98 4.75 -2.57
CA ILE A 24 -3.89 4.05 -3.49
C ILE A 24 -5.28 4.74 -3.46
N PRO A 25 -5.77 5.28 -4.58
CA PRO A 25 -7.08 5.94 -4.61
C PRO A 25 -8.22 4.98 -4.25
N ASN A 26 -9.22 5.45 -3.51
CA ASN A 26 -10.37 4.64 -3.08
C ASN A 26 -11.07 3.91 -4.24
N ASN A 27 -11.25 4.58 -5.38
CA ASN A 27 -11.85 4.00 -6.58
C ASN A 27 -10.97 2.95 -7.29
N LYS A 28 -9.70 2.80 -6.88
CA LYS A 28 -8.75 1.81 -7.37
C LYS A 28 -8.44 0.72 -6.34
N MET A 29 -8.90 0.85 -5.10
CA MET A 29 -8.62 -0.08 -4.01
C MET A 29 -9.11 -1.51 -4.32
N GLN A 30 -10.32 -1.66 -4.87
CA GLN A 30 -10.84 -2.98 -5.22
C GLN A 30 -10.04 -3.64 -6.35
N ALA A 31 -9.58 -2.87 -7.34
CA ALA A 31 -8.74 -3.37 -8.42
C ALA A 31 -7.36 -3.80 -7.90
N PHE A 32 -6.78 -3.00 -6.99
CA PHE A 32 -5.54 -3.34 -6.30
C PHE A 32 -5.68 -4.65 -5.53
N LYS A 33 -6.74 -4.83 -4.72
CA LYS A 33 -6.98 -6.07 -3.97
C LYS A 33 -7.08 -7.29 -4.88
N LYS A 34 -7.82 -7.18 -5.98
CA LYS A 34 -7.92 -8.26 -6.99
C LYS A 34 -6.57 -8.60 -7.61
N PHE A 35 -5.75 -7.59 -7.92
CA PHE A 35 -4.40 -7.77 -8.43
C PHE A 35 -3.50 -8.45 -7.39
N ALA A 36 -3.46 -7.93 -6.16
CA ALA A 36 -2.64 -8.45 -5.07
C ALA A 36 -2.98 -9.92 -4.74
N ALA A 37 -4.27 -10.28 -4.77
CA ALA A 37 -4.73 -11.64 -4.56
C ALA A 37 -4.12 -12.64 -5.58
N ARG A 38 -3.80 -12.21 -6.81
CA ARG A 38 -3.13 -13.06 -7.81
C ARG A 38 -1.72 -13.48 -7.39
N PHE A 39 -1.11 -12.75 -6.46
CA PHE A 39 0.22 -13.03 -5.90
C PHE A 39 0.13 -13.60 -4.47
N GLY A 40 -1.05 -14.04 -4.03
CA GLY A 40 -1.25 -14.60 -2.69
C GLY A 40 -1.27 -13.56 -1.57
N PHE A 41 -1.52 -12.28 -1.88
CA PHE A 41 -1.80 -11.24 -0.90
C PHE A 41 -3.31 -11.13 -0.68
N THR A 42 -3.82 -11.91 0.26
CA THR A 42 -5.19 -11.78 0.77
C THR A 42 -5.36 -10.50 1.58
N GLU A 43 -6.60 -10.07 1.85
CA GLU A 43 -6.85 -8.89 2.66
C GLU A 43 -6.24 -9.00 4.06
N GLU A 44 -6.33 -10.19 4.67
CA GLU A 44 -5.72 -10.49 5.97
C GLU A 44 -4.20 -10.33 5.91
N ARG A 45 -3.56 -10.89 4.88
CA ARG A 45 -2.11 -10.78 4.71
C ARG A 45 -1.68 -9.33 4.48
N ILE A 46 -2.45 -8.55 3.71
CA ILE A 46 -2.21 -7.11 3.52
C ILE A 46 -2.29 -6.41 4.87
N LYS A 47 -3.34 -6.67 5.66
CA LYS A 47 -3.51 -6.07 6.99
C LYS A 47 -2.34 -6.42 7.91
N THR A 48 -1.92 -7.68 7.97
CA THR A 48 -0.77 -8.12 8.77
C THR A 48 0.53 -7.43 8.36
N VAL A 49 0.78 -7.27 7.05
CA VAL A 49 1.97 -6.55 6.55
C VAL A 49 1.94 -5.09 6.99
N LEU A 50 0.79 -4.42 6.91
CA LEU A 50 0.65 -3.03 7.34
C LEU A 50 0.81 -2.85 8.85
N GLU A 51 0.25 -3.76 9.65
CA GLU A 51 0.35 -3.72 11.12
C GLU A 51 1.78 -3.97 11.61
N ASN A 52 2.53 -4.85 10.94
CA ASN A 52 3.87 -5.24 11.36
C ASN A 52 4.98 -4.29 10.88
N GLU A 53 4.70 -3.32 10.01
CA GLU A 53 5.76 -2.43 9.51
C GLU A 53 6.43 -1.60 10.61
N LYS A 54 5.69 -1.24 11.67
CA LYS A 54 6.20 -0.45 12.81
C LYS A 54 6.71 -1.30 13.97
N ARG A 55 6.66 -2.63 13.86
CA ARG A 55 7.10 -3.56 14.90
C ARG A 55 8.52 -4.03 14.61
#